data_AF-A0A7Y5KPF0-F1
#
_entry.id   AF-A0A7Y5KPF0-F1
#
_cell.length_a   1.000
_cell.length_b   1.000
_cell.length_c   1.000
_cell.angle_alpha   90.00
_cell.angle_beta   90.00
_cell.angle_gamma   90.00
#
_symmetry.space_group_name_H-M   'P 1'
#
loop_
_entity.id
_entity.type
_entity.pdbx_description
1 polymer ?
#
loop_
_entity_poly.entity_id
_entity_poly.type
_entity_poly.pdbx_seq_one_letter_code
_entity_poly.pdbx_strand_id
1 'polypeptide(L)'
;MTPTFVATSRCECQASLSAQLTEQRFVVSGSALLLGKRELAPAHSIFPEREVFDIGWLCPFCGRNTLRTFAASALPRVGRPAA
;
A
#
# COMPACT_ATOMS: atom_id res chain seq x y z
N MET A 1 -1.93 5.21 15.40
CA MET A 1 -0.57 5.02 14.83
C MET A 1 -0.36 6.07 13.75
N THR A 2 0.75 6.80 13.76
CA THR A 2 1.03 7.88 12.80
C THR A 2 1.61 7.30 11.50
N PRO A 3 1.05 7.62 10.33
CA PRO A 3 1.58 7.16 9.05
C PRO A 3 2.84 7.95 8.68
N THR A 4 3.94 7.24 8.41
CA THR A 4 5.21 7.80 7.95
C THR A 4 5.47 7.52 6.47
N PHE A 5 5.15 6.33 5.99
CA PHE A 5 5.42 5.90 4.61
C PHE A 5 4.14 5.65 3.83
N VAL A 6 4.25 5.68 2.50
CA VAL A 6 3.19 5.26 1.58
C VAL A 6 3.73 4.27 0.55
N ALA A 7 3.11 3.11 0.45
CA ALA A 7 3.37 2.16 -0.61
C ALA A 7 2.22 2.19 -1.62
N THR A 8 2.55 2.13 -2.91
CA THR A 8 1.55 2.12 -3.98
C THR A 8 1.78 0.97 -4.95
N SER A 9 0.70 0.49 -5.55
CA SER A 9 0.71 -0.58 -6.55
C SER A 9 -0.47 -0.42 -7.51
N ARG A 10 -0.52 -1.26 -8.54
CA ARG A 10 -1.67 -1.44 -9.43
C ARG A 10 -2.24 -2.85 -9.27
N CYS A 11 -3.55 -2.91 -9.13
CA CYS A 11 -4.30 -4.14 -9.29
C CYS A 11 -4.41 -4.51 -10.78
N GLU A 12 -4.71 -5.77 -11.08
CA GLU A 12 -4.94 -6.26 -12.45
C GLU A 12 -6.10 -5.52 -13.14
N CYS A 13 -7.13 -5.13 -12.39
CA CYS A 13 -8.23 -4.29 -12.87
C CYS A 13 -7.85 -2.81 -13.08
N GLN A 14 -6.55 -2.48 -13.01
CA GLN A 14 -5.98 -1.14 -13.16
C GLN A 14 -6.26 -0.16 -12.01
N ALA A 15 -6.96 -0.57 -10.96
CA ALA A 15 -7.10 0.26 -9.76
C ALA A 15 -5.73 0.57 -9.12
N SER A 16 -5.49 1.84 -8.79
CA SER A 16 -4.34 2.24 -7.97
C SER A 16 -4.59 1.85 -6.53
N LEU A 17 -3.71 1.04 -5.96
CA LEU A 17 -3.74 0.62 -4.57
C LEU A 17 -2.72 1.44 -3.78
N SER A 18 -3.10 1.88 -2.59
CA SER A 18 -2.21 2.60 -1.68
C SER A 18 -2.32 2.02 -0.28
N ALA A 19 -1.20 1.93 0.44
CA ALA A 19 -1.15 1.62 1.87
C ALA A 19 -0.33 2.69 2.59
N GLN A 20 -0.83 3.18 3.71
CA GLN A 20 -0.08 4.03 4.63
C GLN A 20 0.55 3.15 5.72
N LEU A 21 1.82 3.39 6.02
CA LEU A 21 2.58 2.58 6.96
C LEU A 21 3.23 3.43 8.06
N THR A 22 3.42 2.83 9.24
CA THR A 22 4.23 3.41 10.33
C THR A 22 5.72 3.40 10.01
N GLU A 23 6.56 3.97 10.89
CA GLU A 23 8.02 3.88 10.76
C GLU A 23 8.52 2.42 10.74
N GLN A 24 7.90 1.56 11.54
CA GLN A 24 8.15 0.11 11.58
C GLN A 24 7.47 -0.65 10.44
N ARG A 25 6.89 0.05 9.47
CA ARG A 25 6.27 -0.51 8.25
C ARG A 25 5.03 -1.38 8.49
N PHE A 26 4.35 -1.19 9.63
CA PHE A 26 3.02 -1.75 9.83
C PHE A 26 1.98 -0.95 9.05
N VAL A 27 1.11 -1.61 8.31
CA VAL A 27 0.00 -0.95 7.62
C VAL A 27 -0.97 -0.35 8.64
N VAL A 28 -1.27 0.94 8.47
CA VAL A 28 -2.27 1.68 9.24
C VAL A 28 -3.60 1.73 8.49
N SER A 29 -3.55 1.95 7.18
CA SER A 29 -4.74 2.02 6.33
C SER A 29 -4.40 1.68 4.87
N GLY A 30 -5.42 1.28 4.10
CA GLY A 30 -5.32 1.04 2.68
C GLY A 30 -6.50 1.62 1.91
N SER A 31 -6.25 2.04 0.67
CA SER A 31 -7.28 2.58 -0.22
C SER A 31 -7.02 2.17 -1.67
N ALA A 32 -8.09 2.18 -2.47
CA ALA A 32 -8.01 1.99 -3.91
C ALA A 32 -8.64 3.18 -4.64
N LEU A 33 -8.09 3.53 -5.80
CA LEU A 33 -8.60 4.55 -6.70
C LEU A 33 -8.77 3.95 -8.10
N LEU A 34 -9.99 4.02 -8.63
CA LEU A 34 -10.29 3.63 -10.01
C LEU A 34 -11.29 4.63 -10.60
N LEU A 35 -10.94 5.22 -11.76
CA LEU A 35 -11.81 6.17 -12.48
C LEU A 35 -12.34 7.32 -11.59
N GLY A 36 -11.47 7.90 -10.77
CA GLY A 36 -11.82 8.99 -9.85
C GLY A 36 -12.57 8.57 -8.58
N LYS A 37 -13.07 7.34 -8.52
CA LYS A 37 -13.73 6.79 -7.34
C LYS A 37 -12.70 6.20 -6.38
N ARG A 38 -12.74 6.65 -5.12
CA ARG A 38 -11.89 6.14 -4.04
C ARG A 38 -12.69 5.27 -3.09
N GLU A 39 -12.14 4.12 -2.74
CA GLU A 39 -12.75 3.14 -1.84
C GLU A 39 -11.73 2.65 -0.81
N LEU A 40 -12.22 2.13 0.32
CA LEU A 40 -11.38 1.44 1.30
C LEU A 40 -10.91 0.11 0.71
N ALA A 41 -9.60 -0.15 0.83
CA ALA A 41 -8.99 -1.39 0.37
C ALA A 41 -8.16 -1.95 1.53
N PRO A 42 -8.67 -2.94 2.28
CA PRO A 42 -7.94 -3.54 3.38
C PRO A 42 -6.55 -3.98 2.91
N ALA A 43 -5.53 -3.61 3.68
CA ALA A 43 -4.15 -3.92 3.37
C ALA A 43 -3.41 -4.43 4.59
N HIS A 44 -2.38 -5.24 4.37
CA HIS A 44 -1.62 -5.87 5.44
C HIS A 44 -0.15 -6.03 5.04
N SER A 45 0.75 -5.64 5.96
CA SER A 45 2.20 -5.86 5.85
C SER A 45 2.57 -7.25 6.33
N ILE A 46 3.38 -7.98 5.58
CA ILE A 46 3.84 -9.33 5.89
C ILE A 46 5.36 -9.30 6.06
N PHE A 47 5.83 -9.73 7.22
CA PHE A 47 7.25 -9.65 7.65
C PHE A 47 7.86 -8.23 7.53
N PRO A 48 7.20 -7.17 8.05
CA PRO A 48 7.65 -5.79 7.90
C PRO A 48 9.03 -5.51 8.50
N GLU A 49 9.51 -6.34 9.42
CA GLU A 49 10.84 -6.24 10.02
C GLU A 49 11.99 -6.49 9.03
N ARG A 50 11.73 -7.13 7.88
CA ARG A 50 12.74 -7.46 6.87
C ARG A 50 13.08 -6.27 5.97
N GLU A 51 14.26 -6.33 5.34
CA GLU A 51 14.68 -5.34 4.32
C GLU A 51 13.80 -5.37 3.08
N VAL A 52 13.30 -6.56 2.74
CA VAL A 52 12.34 -6.81 1.67
C VAL A 52 11.14 -7.50 2.27
N PHE A 53 9.95 -6.92 2.09
CA PHE A 53 8.72 -7.36 2.73
C PHE A 53 7.54 -7.21 1.78
N ASP A 54 6.43 -7.87 2.09
CA ASP A 54 5.24 -7.85 1.23
C ASP A 54 4.13 -7.00 1.82
N ILE A 55 3.31 -6.44 0.94
CA ILE A 55 2.03 -5.86 1.28
C ILE A 55 0.95 -6.52 0.41
N GLY A 56 -0.07 -7.04 1.08
CA GLY A 56 -1.28 -7.54 0.44
C GLY A 56 -2.40 -6.50 0.51
N TRP A 57 -3.17 -6.35 -0.56
CA TRP A 57 -4.42 -5.59 -0.60
C TRP A 57 -5.56 -6.48 -1.06
N LEU A 58 -6.75 -6.28 -0.49
CA LEU A 58 -8.01 -6.73 -1.09
C LEU A 58 -8.59 -5.59 -1.92
N CYS A 59 -8.64 -5.75 -3.25
CA CYS A 59 -9.15 -4.71 -4.14
C CYS A 59 -10.70 -4.66 -4.09
N PRO A 60 -11.31 -3.51 -3.72
CA PRO A 60 -12.77 -3.40 -3.62
C PRO A 60 -13.46 -3.36 -4.98
N PHE A 61 -12.73 -3.08 -6.07
CA PHE A 61 -13.32 -2.96 -7.41
C PHE A 61 -13.48 -4.29 -8.14
N CYS A 62 -12.55 -5.24 -7.93
CA CYS A 62 -12.58 -6.54 -8.61
C CYS A 62 -12.59 -7.74 -7.65
N GLY A 63 -12.55 -7.51 -6.34
CA GLY A 63 -12.57 -8.55 -5.31
C GLY A 63 -11.30 -9.39 -5.20
N ARG A 64 -10.26 -9.12 -6.01
CA ARG A 64 -9.00 -9.88 -5.98
C ARG A 64 -8.03 -9.37 -4.92
N ASN A 65 -7.24 -10.29 -4.39
CA ASN A 65 -6.07 -9.95 -3.60
C ASN A 65 -4.89 -9.59 -4.52
N THR A 66 -4.19 -8.52 -4.19
CA THR A 66 -2.96 -8.11 -4.86
C THR A 66 -1.83 -8.13 -3.84
N LEU A 67 -0.82 -8.97 -4.07
CA LEU A 67 0.40 -9.03 -3.27
C LEU A 67 1.54 -8.35 -4.01
N ARG A 68 2.31 -7.49 -3.35
CA ARG A 68 3.55 -6.92 -3.90
C ARG A 68 4.64 -6.84 -2.85
N THR A 69 5.85 -7.01 -3.35
CA THR A 69 7.09 -6.94 -2.59
C THR A 69 7.70 -5.54 -2.68
N PHE A 70 8.19 -5.04 -1.56
CA PHE A 70 8.81 -3.72 -1.44
C PHE A 70 10.16 -3.83 -0.71
N ALA A 71 11.12 -3.00 -1.14
CA ALA A 71 12.33 -2.75 -0.37
C ALA A 71 12.07 -1.62 0.65
N ALA A 72 12.42 -1.83 1.92
CA ALA A 72 12.23 -0.87 3.00
C ALA A 72 12.92 0.48 2.71
N SER A 73 14.08 0.44 2.06
CA SER A 73 14.87 1.63 1.69
C SER A 73 14.24 2.49 0.59
N ALA A 74 13.30 1.93 -0.20
CA ALA A 74 12.68 2.61 -1.33
C ALA A 74 11.31 3.22 -1.01
N LEU A 75 10.83 3.11 0.24
CA LEU A 75 9.50 3.59 0.63
C LEU A 75 9.43 5.13 0.61
N PRO A 76 8.51 5.72 -0.17
CA PRO A 76 8.23 7.14 -0.10
C PRO A 76 7.69 7.55 1.27
N ARG A 77 8.20 8.65 1.83
CA ARG A 77 7.60 9.30 3.00
C ARG A 77 6.30 10.01 2.60
N VAL A 78 5.29 9.94 3.46
CA VAL A 78 4.03 10.67 3.29
C VAL A 78 4.33 12.18 3.18
N GLY A 79 3.73 12.85 2.20
CA GLY A 79 3.88 14.29 2.00
C GLY A 79 5.13 14.72 1.21
N ARG A 80 6.04 13.80 0.87
CA ARG A 80 7.11 14.09 -0.09
C ARG A 80 6.56 13.88 -1.52
N PRO A 81 6.64 14.88 -2.42
CA PRO A 81 6.35 14.64 -3.83
C PRO A 81 7.27 13.53 -4.35
N ALA A 82 6.74 12.66 -5.21
CA ALA A 82 7.59 11.74 -5.97
C ALA A 82 8.56 12.59 -6.80
N ALA A 83 9.86 12.36 -6.61
CA ALA A 83 10.91 12.99 -7.41
C ALA A 83 10.87 12.49 -8.86
#